data_AF-A0A9P6RBF8-F1
#
_entry.id   AF-A0A9P6RBF8-F1
#
_cell.length_a   1.000
_cell.length_b   1.000
_cell.length_c   1.000
_cell.angle_alpha   90.00
_cell.angle_beta   90.00
_cell.angle_gamma   90.00
#
_symmetry.space_group_name_H-M   'P 1'
#
loop_
_entity.id
_entity.type
_entity.pdbx_description
1 polymer ?
#
loop_
_entity_poly.entity_id
_entity_poly.type
_entity_poly.pdbx_seq_one_letter_code
_entity_poly.pdbx_strand_id
1 'polypeptide(L)'
;MAVGIHAHAEDLGTYRIQGAAGTRTPDRDGSEVLRERMVEKYRTGEAQAALRNLQRRNVDAIVNPQPLPIRTGMSQRTEFYSMDFVMPVDAPGIKKGEKVNVLKQLGRLSDTAEGLLFIDGRDEDQLKYALGMNEKKLIKIILTGGSPIKIGERFKSWNNGNGIPFFFDQKGIILSSFAHWYGIRIESVPAYLSNGAPDCPGQFPNLITDLCYDCVFPIKIAGAKLSGGQGSDYDTGASTMPVCVCLNYAGAGFPLSFWEPEYMMDTTVTAGCMPLLGGIKIPIPWNQNQNGASHVVNGQVKGTSKRAFLQVNEYLSPVMTLLGLVVNSPCLDNRDFDIPYASWADPSWSDDTLAMVLTPYAYPFVGSASIAAEAADSIAATIGFPIKEFFWTAGSWGPIYPITGNLVVANTFEQMSRLSTIRVLAKLHAAGLKFSTAGDEALKSCGALGVPEFVMDKRQYRYNRLYPFPDNACTPVSRPLMAVERMTGRPQDAAMGYYVFRRKDCCQTFSEN
;
A
#
# COMPACT_ATOMS: atom_id res chain seq x y z
N MET A 1 15.72 -47.78 -48.49
CA MET A 1 16.21 -47.34 -49.82
C MET A 1 15.57 -46.01 -50.14
N ALA A 2 16.38 -45.05 -50.57
CA ALA A 2 16.04 -43.64 -50.77
C ALA A 2 15.50 -43.33 -52.17
N VAL A 3 15.32 -42.02 -52.42
CA VAL A 3 15.00 -41.28 -53.67
C VAL A 3 13.50 -41.01 -53.84
N GLY A 4 12.95 -39.79 -53.92
CA GLY A 4 13.51 -38.46 -54.20
C GLY A 4 12.82 -37.89 -55.45
N ILE A 5 11.90 -36.94 -55.32
CA ILE A 5 11.27 -36.25 -56.46
C ILE A 5 11.48 -34.73 -56.30
N HIS A 6 12.25 -34.17 -57.22
CA HIS A 6 12.40 -32.73 -57.45
C HIS A 6 11.30 -32.25 -58.40
N ALA A 7 10.67 -31.13 -58.06
CA ALA A 7 9.93 -30.31 -59.02
C ALA A 7 10.71 -29.00 -59.24
N HIS A 8 11.12 -28.73 -60.48
CA HIS A 8 11.62 -27.43 -60.92
C HIS A 8 10.64 -26.83 -61.93
N ALA A 9 10.42 -25.53 -61.77
CA ALA A 9 9.33 -24.74 -62.31
C ALA A 9 9.35 -24.53 -63.84
N GLU A 10 8.15 -24.30 -64.35
CA GLU A 10 7.79 -24.12 -65.75
C GLU A 10 8.26 -22.79 -66.38
N ASP A 11 8.52 -22.94 -67.66
CA ASP A 11 8.73 -22.03 -68.77
C ASP A 11 7.63 -20.96 -68.93
N LEU A 12 8.02 -19.68 -69.02
CA LEU A 12 7.17 -18.60 -69.53
C LEU A 12 8.00 -17.57 -70.33
N GLY A 13 7.87 -17.63 -71.65
CA GLY A 13 7.79 -16.41 -72.46
C GLY A 13 8.66 -16.34 -73.70
N THR A 14 8.28 -17.03 -74.78
CA THR A 14 8.61 -16.63 -76.15
C THR A 14 7.33 -16.43 -76.98
N TYR A 15 6.80 -15.20 -77.01
CA TYR A 15 5.80 -14.80 -78.00
C TYR A 15 6.49 -14.11 -79.18
N ARG A 16 6.40 -14.74 -80.35
CA ARG A 16 6.84 -14.21 -81.65
C ARG A 16 5.67 -13.41 -82.26
N ILE A 17 5.84 -12.11 -82.46
CA ILE A 17 4.94 -11.29 -83.30
C ILE A 17 5.62 -11.06 -84.65
N GLN A 18 4.94 -11.42 -85.74
CA GLN A 18 5.34 -11.13 -87.12
C GLN A 18 5.23 -9.61 -87.40
N GLY A 19 6.31 -8.99 -87.91
CA GLY A 19 6.20 -7.72 -88.65
C GLY A 19 6.93 -6.48 -88.13
N ALA A 20 7.68 -6.53 -87.02
CA ALA A 20 8.43 -5.36 -86.54
C ALA A 20 9.94 -5.60 -86.59
N ALA A 21 10.62 -5.02 -87.58
CA ALA A 21 12.07 -4.89 -87.60
C ALA A 21 12.50 -3.89 -86.52
N GLY A 22 12.88 -4.40 -85.35
CA GLY A 22 13.44 -3.61 -84.26
C GLY A 22 13.82 -4.52 -83.11
N THR A 23 15.09 -4.90 -83.03
CA THR A 23 15.65 -5.55 -81.84
C THR A 23 15.59 -4.56 -80.67
N ARG A 24 14.56 -4.65 -79.81
CA ARG A 24 14.62 -4.03 -78.49
C ARG A 24 15.69 -4.77 -77.71
N THR A 25 16.76 -4.07 -77.35
CA THR A 25 17.71 -4.53 -76.34
C THR A 25 16.93 -4.91 -75.08
N PRO A 26 17.20 -6.06 -74.44
CA PRO A 26 16.57 -6.40 -73.17
C PRO A 26 16.78 -5.24 -72.20
N ASP A 27 15.72 -4.85 -71.48
CA ASP A 27 15.83 -3.82 -70.44
C ASP A 27 16.99 -4.22 -69.51
N ARG A 28 17.94 -3.30 -69.34
CA ARG A 28 19.09 -3.51 -68.45
C ARG A 28 18.55 -3.80 -67.06
N ASP A 29 19.18 -4.73 -66.34
CA ASP A 29 18.79 -5.06 -64.97
C ASP A 29 18.73 -3.76 -64.14
N GLY A 30 17.58 -3.48 -63.52
CA GLY A 30 17.37 -2.29 -62.71
C GLY A 30 18.39 -2.16 -61.59
N SER A 31 18.92 -3.28 -61.09
CA SER A 31 20.00 -3.31 -60.10
C SER A 31 21.32 -2.76 -60.65
N GLU A 32 21.66 -3.09 -61.91
CA GLU A 32 22.86 -2.58 -62.59
C GLU A 32 22.74 -1.10 -62.93
N VAL A 33 21.56 -0.66 -63.40
CA VAL A 33 21.30 0.76 -63.69
C VAL A 33 21.39 1.61 -62.42
N LEU A 34 20.89 1.12 -61.28
CA LEU A 34 21.03 1.78 -59.98
C LEU A 34 22.50 1.82 -59.53
N ARG A 35 23.25 0.74 -59.74
CA ARG A 35 24.67 0.67 -59.39
C ARG A 35 25.52 1.62 -60.23
N GLU A 36 25.33 1.64 -61.55
CA GLU A 36 26.02 2.54 -62.47
C GLU A 36 25.72 4.01 -62.11
N ARG A 37 24.45 4.36 -61.87
CA ARG A 37 24.07 5.71 -61.41
C ARG A 37 24.70 6.08 -60.08
N MET A 38 24.78 5.15 -59.13
CA MET A 38 25.46 5.41 -57.86
C MET A 38 26.96 5.64 -58.06
N VAL A 39 27.64 4.80 -58.86
CA VAL A 39 29.06 4.97 -59.19
C VAL A 39 29.30 6.32 -59.89
N GLU A 40 28.45 6.70 -60.83
CA GLU A 40 28.51 7.99 -61.51
C GLU A 40 28.35 9.15 -60.51
N LYS A 41 27.36 9.07 -59.61
CA LYS A 41 27.15 10.08 -58.55
C LYS A 41 28.29 10.16 -57.53
N TYR A 42 29.00 9.05 -57.27
CA TYR A 42 30.22 9.07 -56.46
C TYR A 42 31.38 9.71 -57.22
N ARG A 43 31.48 9.50 -58.53
CA ARG A 43 32.51 10.10 -59.40
C ARG A 43 32.33 11.61 -59.57
N THR A 44 31.08 12.09 -59.66
CA THR A 44 30.75 13.52 -59.78
C THR A 44 30.76 14.27 -58.43
N GLY A 45 30.94 13.58 -57.30
CA GLY A 45 30.91 14.16 -55.96
C GLY A 45 29.51 14.47 -55.42
N GLU A 46 28.47 14.30 -56.23
CA GLU A 46 27.07 14.52 -55.85
C GLU A 46 26.63 13.59 -54.71
N ALA A 47 27.04 12.32 -54.73
CA ALA A 47 26.70 11.35 -53.69
C ALA A 47 27.26 11.77 -52.32
N GLN A 48 28.48 12.29 -52.30
CA GLN A 48 29.14 12.75 -51.07
C GLN A 48 28.50 14.03 -50.54
N ALA A 49 28.12 14.96 -51.42
CA ALA A 49 27.37 16.15 -51.05
C ALA A 49 25.98 15.80 -50.50
N ALA A 50 25.26 14.88 -51.15
CA ALA A 50 23.97 14.38 -50.71
C ALA A 50 24.06 13.67 -49.35
N LEU A 51 25.08 12.83 -49.14
CA LEU A 51 25.31 12.15 -47.87
C LEU A 51 25.63 13.14 -46.75
N ARG A 52 26.49 14.14 -46.99
CA ARG A 52 26.77 15.20 -46.02
C ARG A 52 25.53 16.01 -45.67
N ASN A 53 24.70 16.35 -46.66
CA ASN A 53 23.44 17.05 -46.43
C ASN A 53 22.43 16.20 -45.66
N LEU A 54 22.38 14.89 -45.93
CA LEU A 54 21.55 13.95 -45.19
C LEU A 54 22.03 13.80 -43.74
N GLN A 55 23.34 13.66 -43.53
CA GLN A 55 23.95 13.66 -42.20
C GLN A 55 23.62 14.94 -41.42
N ARG A 56 23.81 16.12 -42.03
CA ARG A 56 23.48 17.41 -41.40
C ARG A 56 22.00 17.49 -41.01
N ARG A 57 21.09 17.13 -41.92
CA ARG A 57 19.64 17.12 -41.63
C ARG A 57 19.28 16.14 -40.51
N ASN A 58 19.88 14.96 -40.50
CA ASN A 58 19.62 13.98 -39.46
C ASN A 58 20.14 14.43 -38.09
N VAL A 59 21.35 15.01 -38.04
CA VAL A 59 21.91 15.60 -36.81
C VAL A 59 21.02 16.75 -36.33
N ASP A 60 20.62 17.66 -37.21
CA ASP A 60 19.73 18.76 -36.86
C ASP A 60 18.37 18.27 -36.33
N ALA A 61 17.78 17.24 -36.95
CA ALA A 61 16.54 16.64 -36.49
C ALA A 61 16.66 15.96 -35.10
N ILE A 62 17.85 15.45 -34.75
CA ILE A 62 18.12 14.87 -33.42
C ILE A 62 18.29 15.98 -32.38
N VAL A 63 19.02 17.05 -32.72
CA VAL A 63 19.27 18.17 -31.80
C VAL A 63 18.01 19.03 -31.63
N ASN A 64 17.26 19.27 -32.69
CA ASN A 64 16.09 20.15 -32.75
C ASN A 64 14.86 19.36 -33.24
N PRO A 65 14.28 18.50 -32.39
CA PRO A 65 13.12 17.72 -32.79
C PRO A 65 11.90 18.62 -33.04
N GLN A 66 11.07 18.22 -34.00
CA GLN A 66 9.79 18.90 -34.27
C GLN A 66 8.83 18.72 -33.08
N PRO A 67 8.22 19.79 -32.57
CA PRO A 67 7.26 19.71 -31.47
C PRO A 67 6.03 18.86 -31.80
N LEU A 68 5.48 18.19 -30.80
CA LEU A 68 4.26 17.42 -30.90
C LEU A 68 3.03 18.35 -30.92
N PRO A 69 1.94 17.96 -31.61
CA PRO A 69 0.71 18.74 -31.69
C PRO A 69 -0.14 18.59 -30.42
N ILE A 70 0.41 18.95 -29.27
CA ILE A 70 -0.27 18.96 -27.97
C ILE A 70 -0.45 20.41 -27.49
N ARG A 71 -1.54 20.68 -26.78
CA ARG A 71 -1.79 22.03 -26.28
C ARG A 71 -0.83 22.36 -25.13
N THR A 72 -0.11 23.45 -25.26
CA THR A 72 0.73 24.01 -24.20
C THR A 72 -0.08 25.03 -23.40
N GLY A 73 -0.24 24.82 -22.09
CA GLY A 73 -0.91 25.77 -21.21
C GLY A 73 -0.97 25.28 -19.77
N MET A 74 -0.95 26.20 -18.80
CA MET A 74 -1.02 25.85 -17.37
C MET A 74 -2.48 25.86 -16.89
N SER A 75 -3.05 24.67 -16.71
CA SER A 75 -4.35 24.46 -16.05
C SER A 75 -4.28 23.27 -15.11
N GLN A 76 -4.91 23.38 -13.94
CA GLN A 76 -4.92 22.31 -12.95
C GLN A 76 -6.13 21.38 -13.15
N ARG A 77 -5.88 20.10 -13.38
CA ARG A 77 -6.89 19.03 -13.49
C ARG A 77 -6.26 17.73 -12.99
N THR A 78 -7.03 16.95 -12.23
CA THR A 78 -6.57 15.66 -11.67
C THR A 78 -7.55 14.57 -12.03
N GLU A 79 -7.05 13.46 -12.53
CA GLU A 79 -7.85 12.32 -13.00
C GLU A 79 -7.16 11.02 -12.63
N PHE A 80 -7.96 10.03 -12.24
CA PHE A 80 -7.47 8.71 -11.86
C PHE A 80 -7.77 7.72 -12.97
N TYR A 81 -6.77 6.91 -13.30
CA TYR A 81 -6.85 5.93 -14.37
C TYR A 81 -6.36 4.56 -13.90
N SER A 82 -7.05 3.50 -14.29
CA SER A 82 -6.50 2.15 -14.21
C SER A 82 -5.68 1.87 -15.47
N MET A 83 -4.42 1.44 -15.30
CA MET A 83 -3.59 0.98 -16.42
C MET A 83 -3.93 -0.45 -16.84
N ASP A 84 -5.21 -0.65 -17.16
CA ASP A 84 -5.72 -1.92 -17.67
C ASP A 84 -5.62 -1.92 -19.19
N PHE A 85 -4.95 -2.91 -19.76
CA PHE A 85 -5.02 -3.18 -21.20
C PHE A 85 -5.82 -4.45 -21.46
N VAL A 86 -6.51 -4.49 -22.59
CA VAL A 86 -7.25 -5.68 -23.03
C VAL A 86 -6.29 -6.63 -23.72
N MET A 87 -6.16 -7.85 -23.19
CA MET A 87 -5.22 -8.82 -23.71
C MET A 87 -5.55 -9.17 -25.18
N PRO A 88 -4.63 -8.95 -26.15
CA PRO A 88 -4.96 -9.11 -27.57
C PRO A 88 -4.93 -10.56 -28.05
N VAL A 89 -4.25 -11.45 -27.31
CA VAL A 89 -4.04 -12.87 -27.62
C VAL A 89 -4.08 -13.70 -26.34
N ASP A 90 -4.37 -14.99 -26.43
CA ASP A 90 -4.31 -15.86 -25.25
C ASP A 90 -2.86 -15.98 -24.72
N ALA A 91 -2.71 -15.95 -23.40
CA ALA A 91 -1.45 -16.15 -22.70
C ALA A 91 -1.62 -17.11 -21.52
N PRO A 92 -0.53 -17.67 -20.97
CA PRO A 92 -0.61 -18.53 -19.79
C PRO A 92 -1.32 -17.81 -18.63
N GLY A 93 -2.51 -18.29 -18.27
CA GLY A 93 -3.32 -17.75 -17.16
C GLY A 93 -4.16 -16.51 -17.47
N ILE A 94 -4.17 -16.02 -18.72
CA ILE A 94 -4.93 -14.82 -19.14
C ILE A 94 -5.52 -15.06 -20.53
N LYS A 95 -6.83 -14.90 -20.69
CA LYS A 95 -7.49 -15.10 -21.99
C LYS A 95 -7.50 -13.83 -22.84
N LYS A 96 -7.55 -13.98 -24.16
CA LYS A 96 -7.83 -12.88 -25.09
C LYS A 96 -9.12 -12.17 -24.69
N GLY A 97 -9.07 -10.83 -24.61
CA GLY A 97 -10.19 -10.00 -24.19
C GLY A 97 -10.25 -9.70 -22.68
N GLU A 98 -9.44 -10.39 -21.86
CA GLU A 98 -9.36 -10.12 -20.43
C GLU A 98 -8.59 -8.82 -20.14
N LYS A 99 -9.03 -8.06 -19.12
CA LYS A 99 -8.34 -6.83 -18.69
C LYS A 99 -7.19 -7.17 -17.76
N VAL A 100 -5.98 -6.75 -18.14
CA VAL A 100 -4.75 -6.97 -17.37
C VAL A 100 -4.19 -5.63 -16.95
N ASN A 101 -3.96 -5.46 -15.65
CA ASN A 101 -3.37 -4.24 -15.13
C ASN A 101 -1.84 -4.33 -15.13
N VAL A 102 -1.17 -3.44 -15.87
CA VAL A 102 0.29 -3.46 -16.02
C VAL A 102 1.01 -3.09 -14.73
N LEU A 103 0.43 -2.19 -13.94
CA LEU A 103 1.00 -1.76 -12.66
C LEU A 103 0.86 -2.83 -11.56
N LYS A 104 -0.12 -3.74 -11.66
CA LYS A 104 -0.21 -4.88 -10.71
C LYS A 104 1.00 -5.81 -10.80
N GLN A 105 1.60 -5.95 -11.99
CA GLN A 105 2.71 -6.88 -12.23
C GLN A 105 4.08 -6.20 -12.17
N LEU A 106 4.22 -4.99 -12.73
CA LEU A 106 5.47 -4.22 -12.68
C LEU A 106 5.63 -3.43 -11.37
N GLY A 107 4.55 -3.20 -10.63
CA GLY A 107 4.55 -2.45 -9.37
C GLY A 107 4.79 -0.95 -9.52
N ARG A 108 5.25 -0.47 -10.69
CA ARG A 108 5.54 0.94 -10.94
C ARG A 108 5.57 1.35 -12.41
N LEU A 109 5.20 2.60 -12.68
CA LEU A 109 5.22 3.29 -13.97
C LEU A 109 6.64 3.53 -14.49
N SER A 110 7.62 3.72 -13.59
CA SER A 110 9.02 3.89 -13.94
C SER A 110 9.91 3.22 -12.90
N ASP A 111 10.94 2.52 -13.37
CA ASP A 111 11.88 1.84 -12.50
C ASP A 111 12.89 2.76 -11.81
N THR A 112 13.05 3.96 -12.34
CA THR A 112 14.11 4.91 -11.94
C THR A 112 13.55 6.28 -11.56
N ALA A 113 12.22 6.43 -11.46
CA ALA A 113 11.57 7.69 -11.14
C ALA A 113 10.19 7.45 -10.52
N GLU A 114 9.75 8.34 -9.66
CA GLU A 114 8.44 8.27 -8.99
C GLU A 114 7.26 8.52 -9.95
N GLY A 115 7.52 9.23 -11.04
CA GLY A 115 6.55 9.51 -12.09
C GLY A 115 7.18 10.04 -13.37
N LEU A 116 6.34 10.26 -14.36
CA LEU A 116 6.64 10.86 -15.66
C LEU A 116 5.99 12.25 -15.69
N LEU A 117 6.74 13.26 -16.10
CA LEU A 117 6.23 14.62 -16.28
C LEU A 117 6.39 15.04 -17.73
N PHE A 118 5.29 15.31 -18.42
CA PHE A 118 5.26 15.82 -19.78
C PHE A 118 5.20 17.34 -19.77
N ILE A 119 6.10 18.02 -20.48
CA ILE A 119 6.14 19.48 -20.61
C ILE A 119 6.44 19.91 -22.04
N ASP A 120 6.15 21.17 -22.39
CA ASP A 120 6.76 21.83 -23.54
C ASP A 120 8.05 22.54 -23.11
N GLY A 121 9.21 22.02 -23.51
CA GLY A 121 10.52 22.57 -23.15
C GLY A 121 10.85 23.92 -23.81
N ARG A 122 9.95 24.47 -24.64
CA ARG A 122 10.06 25.85 -25.16
C ARG A 122 9.39 26.87 -24.23
N ASP A 123 8.58 26.40 -23.30
CA ASP A 123 7.87 27.20 -22.30
C ASP A 123 8.71 27.29 -21.02
N GLU A 124 9.19 28.48 -20.68
CA GLU A 124 10.06 28.70 -19.52
C GLU A 124 9.34 28.47 -18.19
N ASP A 125 8.02 28.67 -18.11
CA ASP A 125 7.28 28.48 -16.87
C ASP A 125 7.08 26.99 -16.59
N GLN A 126 6.81 26.20 -17.64
CA GLN A 126 6.77 24.74 -17.52
C GLN A 126 8.13 24.13 -17.18
N LEU A 127 9.22 24.69 -17.75
CA LEU A 127 10.58 24.29 -17.38
C LEU A 127 10.86 24.53 -15.90
N LYS A 128 10.58 25.74 -15.39
CA LYS A 128 10.75 26.06 -13.96
C LYS A 128 9.91 25.14 -13.06
N TYR A 129 8.66 24.88 -13.46
CA TYR A 129 7.78 23.94 -12.75
C TYR A 129 8.40 22.53 -12.67
N ALA A 130 8.88 22.01 -13.80
CA ALA A 130 9.49 20.69 -13.86
C ALA A 130 10.76 20.59 -13.01
N LEU A 131 11.59 21.63 -13.04
CA LEU A 131 12.83 21.71 -12.25
C LEU A 131 12.53 21.72 -10.75
N GLY A 132 11.61 22.58 -10.29
CA GLY A 132 11.21 22.64 -8.88
C GLY A 132 10.52 21.35 -8.38
N MET A 133 9.84 20.62 -9.27
CA MET A 133 9.29 19.31 -8.94
C MET A 133 10.38 18.24 -8.82
N ASN A 134 11.36 18.27 -9.73
CA ASN A 134 12.46 17.30 -9.76
C ASN A 134 13.48 17.49 -8.62
N GLU A 135 13.56 18.68 -8.03
CA GLU A 135 14.34 18.91 -6.79
C GLU A 135 13.75 18.18 -5.58
N LYS A 136 12.42 17.99 -5.56
CA LYS A 136 11.71 17.35 -4.44
C LYS A 136 11.57 15.84 -4.60
N LYS A 137 11.43 15.38 -5.85
CA LYS A 137 11.13 13.99 -6.21
C LYS A 137 11.87 13.63 -7.48
N LEU A 138 12.37 12.41 -7.58
CA LEU A 138 13.03 11.98 -8.81
C LEU A 138 11.99 11.72 -9.90
N ILE A 139 11.91 12.60 -10.92
CA ILE A 139 10.90 12.56 -11.97
C ILE A 139 11.57 12.46 -13.34
N LYS A 140 11.01 11.63 -14.23
CA LYS A 140 11.43 11.62 -15.64
C LYS A 140 10.72 12.74 -16.39
N ILE A 141 11.47 13.75 -16.80
CA ILE A 141 10.95 14.88 -17.58
C ILE A 141 10.97 14.50 -19.06
N ILE A 142 9.79 14.46 -19.66
CA ILE A 142 9.55 14.12 -21.06
C ILE A 142 9.07 15.38 -21.79
N LEU A 143 9.84 15.82 -22.77
CA LEU A 143 9.57 16.96 -23.60
C LEU A 143 8.63 16.57 -24.73
N THR A 144 7.59 17.38 -24.92
CA THR A 144 6.69 17.36 -26.09
C THR A 144 7.09 18.42 -27.11
N GLY A 145 7.92 19.38 -26.72
CA GLY A 145 8.53 20.40 -27.57
C GLY A 145 9.88 20.84 -26.99
N GLY A 146 10.76 21.38 -27.84
CA GLY A 146 12.09 21.85 -27.45
C GLY A 146 13.19 20.78 -27.56
N SER A 147 14.44 21.23 -27.41
CA SER A 147 15.63 20.39 -27.59
C SER A 147 16.09 19.79 -26.25
N PRO A 148 16.05 18.46 -26.07
CA PRO A 148 16.53 17.83 -24.84
C PRO A 148 18.03 18.04 -24.64
N ILE A 149 18.82 18.11 -25.72
CA ILE A 149 20.27 18.31 -25.67
C ILE A 149 20.59 19.74 -25.20
N LYS A 150 20.00 20.76 -25.82
CA LYS A 150 20.28 22.17 -25.45
C LYS A 150 19.81 22.48 -24.03
N ILE A 151 18.65 21.96 -23.63
CA ILE A 151 18.12 22.15 -22.28
C ILE A 151 18.97 21.40 -21.26
N GLY A 152 19.39 20.16 -21.57
CA GLY A 152 20.33 19.40 -20.73
C GLY A 152 21.68 20.09 -20.55
N GLU A 153 22.22 20.71 -21.62
CA GLU A 153 23.45 21.52 -21.53
C GLU A 153 23.27 22.75 -20.63
N ARG A 154 22.14 23.46 -20.77
CA ARG A 154 21.80 24.63 -19.93
C ARG A 154 21.78 24.27 -18.44
N PHE A 155 21.37 23.06 -18.10
CA PHE A 155 21.20 22.59 -16.73
C PHE A 155 22.23 21.53 -16.30
N LYS A 156 23.36 21.45 -17.00
CA LYS A 156 24.41 20.47 -16.74
C LYS A 156 25.04 20.59 -15.35
N SER A 157 25.09 21.80 -14.79
CA SER A 157 25.66 22.07 -13.46
C SER A 157 24.67 21.84 -12.30
N TRP A 158 23.39 21.59 -12.57
CA TRP A 158 22.40 21.31 -11.53
C TRP A 158 22.72 19.97 -10.82
N ASN A 159 22.19 19.80 -9.61
CA ASN A 159 22.35 18.59 -8.79
C ASN A 159 23.83 18.23 -8.55
N ASN A 160 24.60 19.21 -8.03
CA ASN A 160 26.03 19.06 -7.75
C ASN A 160 26.85 18.62 -8.98
N GLY A 161 26.46 19.07 -10.18
CA GLY A 161 27.15 18.75 -11.44
C GLY A 161 26.71 17.45 -12.12
N ASN A 162 25.68 16.77 -11.60
CA ASN A 162 25.12 15.56 -12.24
C ASN A 162 24.14 15.88 -13.39
N GLY A 163 23.65 17.12 -13.47
CA GLY A 163 22.68 17.56 -14.45
C GLY A 163 21.29 16.92 -14.27
N ILE A 164 20.35 17.30 -15.14
CA ILE A 164 19.00 16.73 -15.17
C ILE A 164 18.76 16.14 -16.56
N PRO A 165 18.44 14.85 -16.68
CA PRO A 165 18.16 14.24 -17.98
C PRO A 165 16.77 14.68 -18.48
N PHE A 166 16.75 15.29 -19.67
CA PHE A 166 15.52 15.57 -20.41
C PHE A 166 15.37 14.58 -21.55
N PHE A 167 14.20 13.95 -21.65
CA PHE A 167 13.85 13.04 -22.73
C PHE A 167 12.91 13.74 -23.70
N PHE A 168 12.81 13.30 -24.94
CA PHE A 168 11.80 13.81 -25.89
C PHE A 168 10.90 12.65 -26.32
N ASP A 169 9.58 12.84 -26.29
CA ASP A 169 8.63 11.82 -26.77
C ASP A 169 8.65 11.79 -28.31
N GLN A 170 9.57 11.01 -28.86
CA GLN A 170 9.79 10.93 -30.29
C GLN A 170 8.52 10.49 -31.01
N LYS A 171 7.99 11.38 -31.87
CA LYS A 171 6.73 11.16 -32.62
C LYS A 171 5.50 10.91 -31.74
N GLY A 172 5.56 11.23 -30.45
CA GLY A 172 4.44 11.00 -29.52
C GLY A 172 4.19 9.53 -29.22
N ILE A 173 5.21 8.66 -29.29
CA ILE A 173 5.07 7.22 -29.06
C ILE A 173 4.51 6.93 -27.67
N ILE A 174 4.98 7.66 -26.65
CA ILE A 174 4.53 7.44 -25.26
C ILE A 174 3.09 7.95 -25.10
N LEU A 175 2.81 9.18 -25.54
CA LEU A 175 1.47 9.76 -25.50
C LEU A 175 0.43 8.89 -26.26
N SER A 176 0.78 8.43 -27.45
CA SER A 176 -0.08 7.57 -28.26
C SER A 176 -0.26 6.18 -27.65
N SER A 177 0.77 5.63 -27.01
CA SER A 177 0.65 4.36 -26.28
C SER A 177 -0.31 4.48 -25.10
N PHE A 178 -0.26 5.60 -24.35
CA PHE A 178 -1.21 5.85 -23.27
C PHE A 178 -2.66 5.91 -23.76
N ALA A 179 -2.89 6.63 -24.85
CA ALA A 179 -4.21 6.75 -25.44
C ALA A 179 -4.71 5.41 -26.03
N HIS A 180 -3.86 4.67 -26.73
CA HIS A 180 -4.24 3.44 -27.43
C HIS A 180 -4.47 2.27 -26.49
N TRP A 181 -3.56 2.05 -25.53
CA TRP A 181 -3.59 0.86 -24.68
C TRP A 181 -4.42 1.04 -23.41
N TYR A 182 -4.47 2.25 -22.86
CA TYR A 182 -5.10 2.52 -21.56
C TYR A 182 -6.23 3.55 -21.63
N GLY A 183 -6.52 4.12 -22.81
CA GLY A 183 -7.54 5.16 -22.95
C GLY A 183 -7.18 6.49 -22.29
N ILE A 184 -5.94 6.68 -21.85
CA ILE A 184 -5.48 7.89 -21.16
C ILE A 184 -5.08 8.93 -22.21
N ARG A 185 -5.89 9.98 -22.37
CA ARG A 185 -5.63 11.05 -23.34
C ARG A 185 -5.11 12.29 -22.62
N ILE A 186 -3.84 12.59 -22.83
CA ILE A 186 -3.24 13.83 -22.33
C ILE A 186 -3.53 14.94 -23.34
N GLU A 187 -4.51 15.78 -23.02
CA GLU A 187 -5.00 16.85 -23.92
C GLU A 187 -4.07 18.08 -23.92
N SER A 188 -3.35 18.30 -22.82
CA SER A 188 -2.46 19.46 -22.63
C SER A 188 -1.28 19.15 -21.72
N VAL A 189 -0.20 19.92 -21.87
CA VAL A 189 0.97 19.93 -20.98
C VAL A 189 1.11 21.28 -20.25
N PRO A 190 1.53 21.30 -18.97
CA PRO A 190 2.23 20.22 -18.27
C PRO A 190 1.30 19.12 -17.73
N ALA A 191 1.75 17.85 -17.79
CA ALA A 191 0.99 16.69 -17.30
C ALA A 191 1.88 15.72 -16.51
N TYR A 192 1.56 15.50 -15.24
CA TYR A 192 2.28 14.59 -14.35
C TYR A 192 1.51 13.27 -14.19
N LEU A 193 2.19 12.16 -14.46
CA LEU A 193 1.68 10.81 -14.29
C LEU A 193 2.55 10.10 -13.25
N SER A 194 1.96 9.66 -12.15
CA SER A 194 2.62 8.84 -11.14
C SER A 194 1.83 7.57 -10.91
N ASN A 195 2.47 6.57 -10.31
CA ASN A 195 1.69 5.46 -9.75
C ASN A 195 0.77 6.02 -8.69
N GLY A 196 -0.53 5.77 -8.83
CA GLY A 196 -1.43 5.80 -7.69
C GLY A 196 -1.17 4.61 -6.79
N ALA A 197 0.03 4.47 -6.21
CA ALA A 197 0.04 4.13 -4.81
C ALA A 197 -0.30 5.49 -4.17
N PRO A 198 -1.55 5.71 -3.71
CA PRO A 198 -1.77 6.90 -2.92
C PRO A 198 -0.67 6.91 -1.86
N ASP A 199 -0.05 8.08 -1.66
CA ASP A 199 0.97 8.33 -0.64
C ASP A 199 0.50 7.80 0.75
N CYS A 200 -0.83 7.61 0.87
CA CYS A 200 -1.52 6.81 1.85
C CYS A 200 -2.56 5.83 1.24
N PRO A 201 -2.30 4.51 1.12
CA PRO A 201 -3.32 3.55 0.70
C PRO A 201 -4.34 3.31 1.81
N GLY A 202 -5.63 3.35 1.46
CA GLY A 202 -6.70 3.19 2.42
C GLY A 202 -8.08 3.22 1.79
N GLN A 203 -9.03 2.61 2.49
CA GLN A 203 -10.46 2.64 2.18
C GLN A 203 -11.20 2.71 3.50
N PHE A 204 -12.23 3.55 3.59
CA PHE A 204 -13.12 3.52 4.75
C PHE A 204 -13.91 2.20 4.73
N PRO A 205 -13.89 1.41 5.82
CA PRO A 205 -14.51 0.09 5.82
C PRO A 205 -16.03 0.20 5.70
N ASN A 206 -16.64 -0.73 4.97
CA ASN A 206 -18.08 -0.88 4.99
C ASN A 206 -18.48 -1.62 6.26
N LEU A 207 -18.92 -0.85 7.27
CA LEU A 207 -19.26 -1.38 8.60
C LEU A 207 -20.35 -2.45 8.60
N ILE A 208 -21.14 -2.57 7.51
CA ILE A 208 -22.19 -3.60 7.36
C ILE A 208 -21.60 -4.94 6.88
N THR A 209 -20.65 -4.92 5.94
CA THR A 209 -20.16 -6.13 5.28
C THR A 209 -18.78 -6.57 5.74
N ASP A 210 -17.96 -5.63 6.18
CA ASP A 210 -16.54 -5.85 6.46
C ASP A 210 -16.30 -6.18 7.94
N LEU A 211 -17.27 -5.87 8.80
CA LEU A 211 -17.24 -6.16 10.24
C LEU A 211 -17.78 -7.55 10.55
N CYS A 212 -17.02 -8.31 11.33
CA CYS A 212 -17.47 -9.56 11.93
C CYS A 212 -18.43 -9.30 13.10
N TYR A 213 -19.75 -9.35 12.88
CA TYR A 213 -20.74 -9.23 13.95
C TYR A 213 -20.78 -10.45 14.90
N ASP A 214 -20.39 -11.63 14.40
CA ASP A 214 -20.24 -12.82 15.25
C ASP A 214 -19.14 -12.62 16.31
N CYS A 215 -18.20 -11.71 16.05
CA CYS A 215 -17.15 -11.28 16.96
C CYS A 215 -17.66 -10.35 18.08
N VAL A 216 -18.97 -10.21 18.30
CA VAL A 216 -19.53 -9.64 19.55
C VAL A 216 -19.86 -10.74 20.58
N PHE A 217 -20.04 -11.98 20.11
CA PHE A 217 -20.48 -13.11 20.92
C PHE A 217 -19.31 -13.82 21.65
N PRO A 218 -19.58 -14.49 22.78
CA PRO A 218 -20.89 -14.66 23.42
C PRO A 218 -21.33 -13.41 24.18
N ILE A 219 -22.63 -13.10 24.09
CA ILE A 219 -23.28 -12.13 24.96
C ILE A 219 -23.89 -12.90 26.13
N LYS A 220 -23.56 -12.52 27.36
CA LYS A 220 -24.15 -13.07 28.58
C LYS A 220 -24.93 -11.98 29.31
N ILE A 221 -26.14 -12.33 29.73
CA ILE A 221 -27.02 -11.47 30.54
C ILE A 221 -27.39 -12.25 31.79
N ALA A 222 -27.21 -11.66 32.96
CA ALA A 222 -27.49 -12.31 34.25
C ALA A 222 -26.78 -13.67 34.40
N GLY A 223 -25.56 -13.80 33.85
CA GLY A 223 -24.79 -15.04 33.85
C GLY A 223 -25.20 -16.09 32.81
N ALA A 224 -26.35 -15.92 32.14
CA ALA A 224 -26.83 -16.81 31.09
C ALA A 224 -26.33 -16.35 29.70
N LYS A 225 -25.82 -17.28 28.89
CA LYS A 225 -25.47 -17.00 27.48
C LYS A 225 -26.75 -16.83 26.66
N LEU A 226 -26.87 -15.74 25.93
CA LEU A 226 -27.93 -15.60 24.93
C LEU A 226 -27.67 -16.56 23.77
N SER A 227 -28.75 -17.12 23.20
CA SER A 227 -28.66 -17.97 22.02
C SER A 227 -28.28 -17.14 20.79
N GLY A 228 -27.04 -17.30 20.32
CA GLY A 228 -26.50 -16.64 19.13
C GLY A 228 -24.98 -16.63 19.17
N GLY A 229 -24.33 -17.03 18.06
CA GLY A 229 -22.87 -16.99 17.89
C GLY A 229 -22.06 -18.08 18.62
N GLN A 230 -21.10 -18.69 17.91
CA GLN A 230 -20.10 -19.65 18.44
C GLN A 230 -18.75 -18.96 18.70
N GLY A 231 -18.78 -17.80 19.37
CA GLY A 231 -17.56 -17.04 19.67
C GLY A 231 -16.76 -17.68 20.82
N SER A 232 -15.43 -17.74 20.67
CA SER A 232 -14.54 -18.14 21.76
C SER A 232 -14.52 -17.09 22.87
N ASP A 233 -14.53 -17.52 24.13
CA ASP A 233 -14.48 -16.67 25.32
C ASP A 233 -13.49 -17.24 26.34
N TYR A 234 -12.99 -16.39 27.25
CA TYR A 234 -12.11 -16.82 28.35
C TYR A 234 -12.77 -16.52 29.69
N ASP A 235 -12.28 -17.18 30.74
CA ASP A 235 -12.72 -16.88 32.10
C ASP A 235 -12.08 -15.57 32.59
N THR A 236 -12.92 -14.56 32.77
CA THR A 236 -12.52 -13.24 33.25
C THR A 236 -12.43 -13.19 34.78
N GLY A 237 -12.92 -14.22 35.49
CA GLY A 237 -13.07 -14.22 36.94
C GLY A 237 -14.18 -13.31 37.45
N ALA A 238 -15.05 -12.80 36.56
CA ALA A 238 -16.21 -12.02 36.95
C ALA A 238 -17.31 -12.91 37.57
N SER A 239 -18.04 -12.34 38.53
CA SER A 239 -19.13 -13.00 39.24
C SER A 239 -20.20 -13.49 38.27
N THR A 240 -20.56 -14.76 38.40
CA THR A 240 -21.63 -15.40 37.61
C THR A 240 -23.01 -15.26 38.26
N MET A 241 -23.10 -14.52 39.38
CA MET A 241 -24.38 -14.26 40.04
C MET A 241 -25.30 -13.49 39.11
N PRO A 242 -26.61 -13.81 39.06
CA PRO A 242 -27.56 -13.16 38.15
C PRO A 242 -27.81 -11.67 38.50
N VAL A 243 -27.28 -11.20 39.63
CA VAL A 243 -27.39 -9.84 40.14
C VAL A 243 -25.99 -9.30 40.43
N CYS A 244 -25.75 -8.04 40.12
CA CYS A 244 -24.52 -7.32 40.43
C CYS A 244 -24.84 -6.01 41.15
N VAL A 245 -23.85 -5.46 41.85
CA VAL A 245 -23.93 -4.15 42.48
C VAL A 245 -22.85 -3.26 41.87
N CYS A 246 -23.27 -2.13 41.35
CA CYS A 246 -22.39 -1.10 40.86
C CYS A 246 -22.10 -0.08 41.96
N LEU A 247 -20.83 0.04 42.33
CA LEU A 247 -20.38 0.92 43.40
C LEU A 247 -20.40 2.40 42.97
N ASN A 248 -20.15 2.68 41.70
CA ASN A 248 -20.09 4.05 41.17
C ASN A 248 -21.46 4.75 41.14
N TYR A 249 -22.53 4.01 40.86
CA TYR A 249 -23.90 4.53 40.81
C TYR A 249 -24.76 4.07 42.01
N ALA A 250 -24.16 3.38 42.98
CA ALA A 250 -24.85 2.78 44.13
C ALA A 250 -26.13 2.01 43.74
N GLY A 251 -26.07 1.29 42.61
CA GLY A 251 -27.23 0.66 41.98
C GLY A 251 -27.08 -0.85 41.87
N ALA A 252 -28.15 -1.59 42.13
CA ALA A 252 -28.23 -3.01 41.78
C ALA A 252 -28.62 -3.17 40.30
N GLY A 253 -28.14 -4.24 39.69
CA GLY A 253 -28.28 -4.50 38.27
C GLY A 253 -28.14 -5.98 37.94
N PHE A 254 -28.04 -6.26 36.65
CA PHE A 254 -27.67 -7.58 36.15
C PHE A 254 -26.30 -7.51 35.44
N PRO A 255 -25.44 -8.53 35.57
CA PRO A 255 -24.20 -8.57 34.83
C PRO A 255 -24.50 -8.72 33.33
N LEU A 256 -23.95 -7.82 32.54
CA LEU A 256 -23.91 -7.85 31.10
C LEU A 256 -22.45 -8.08 30.68
N SER A 257 -22.22 -9.07 29.83
CA SER A 257 -20.89 -9.31 29.31
C SER A 257 -20.89 -9.69 27.84
N PHE A 258 -20.00 -9.06 27.07
CA PHE A 258 -19.89 -9.23 25.63
C PHE A 258 -18.51 -8.79 25.14
N TRP A 259 -18.29 -8.86 23.84
CA TRP A 259 -17.12 -8.28 23.18
C TRP A 259 -17.52 -6.99 22.47
N GLU A 260 -17.13 -5.86 23.05
CA GLU A 260 -17.46 -4.55 22.51
C GLU A 260 -16.55 -4.22 21.33
N PRO A 261 -17.11 -3.82 20.19
CA PRO A 261 -16.32 -3.37 19.06
C PRO A 261 -15.84 -1.93 19.31
N GLU A 262 -14.87 -1.75 20.21
CA GLU A 262 -14.48 -0.43 20.76
C GLU A 262 -13.58 0.39 19.83
N TYR A 263 -12.60 -0.22 19.16
CA TYR A 263 -11.62 0.52 18.36
C TYR A 263 -11.51 0.01 16.93
N MET A 264 -11.25 0.94 16.02
CA MET A 264 -10.64 0.65 14.75
C MET A 264 -9.18 1.07 14.84
N MET A 265 -8.26 0.26 14.33
CA MET A 265 -6.83 0.60 14.32
C MET A 265 -6.25 0.30 12.96
N ASP A 266 -5.44 1.21 12.43
CA ASP A 266 -4.68 0.96 11.22
C ASP A 266 -3.20 1.06 11.43
N THR A 267 -2.46 0.42 10.54
CA THR A 267 -1.01 0.47 10.47
C THR A 267 -0.59 0.92 9.09
N THR A 268 0.49 1.69 9.01
CA THR A 268 1.00 2.23 7.75
C THR A 268 2.49 2.49 7.86
N VAL A 269 3.20 2.40 6.73
CA VAL A 269 4.60 2.85 6.65
C VAL A 269 4.71 4.38 6.50
N THR A 270 3.64 5.09 6.16
CA THR A 270 3.71 6.53 5.90
C THR A 270 3.24 7.35 7.10
N ALA A 271 4.04 8.29 7.59
CA ALA A 271 3.61 9.21 8.65
C ALA A 271 2.49 10.14 8.15
N GLY A 272 1.48 10.36 9.00
CA GLY A 272 0.29 11.17 8.66
C GLY A 272 -0.70 10.50 7.72
N CYS A 273 -0.46 9.25 7.31
CA CYS A 273 -1.42 8.47 6.54
C CYS A 273 -2.47 7.85 7.46
N MET A 274 -3.75 7.97 7.09
CA MET A 274 -4.91 7.42 7.78
C MET A 274 -5.63 6.40 6.88
N PRO A 275 -5.14 5.14 6.77
CA PRO A 275 -5.72 4.10 5.92
C PRO A 275 -7.23 3.87 6.10
N LEU A 276 -7.70 3.73 7.35
CA LEU A 276 -9.11 3.45 7.63
C LEU A 276 -10.02 4.68 7.48
N LEU A 277 -9.46 5.87 7.29
CA LEU A 277 -10.20 7.08 6.90
C LEU A 277 -10.26 7.29 5.39
N GLY A 278 -10.17 6.22 4.60
CA GLY A 278 -10.19 6.32 3.15
C GLY A 278 -8.87 6.79 2.55
N GLY A 279 -7.75 6.60 3.24
CA GLY A 279 -6.42 6.96 2.74
C GLY A 279 -6.14 8.47 2.79
N ILE A 280 -6.78 9.20 3.71
CA ILE A 280 -6.48 10.62 3.92
C ILE A 280 -5.05 10.76 4.45
N LYS A 281 -4.27 11.64 3.84
CA LYS A 281 -2.93 12.00 4.32
C LYS A 281 -2.97 13.39 4.96
N ILE A 282 -2.73 13.45 6.26
CA ILE A 282 -2.60 14.69 7.01
C ILE A 282 -1.21 15.29 6.68
N PRO A 283 -1.15 16.55 6.21
CA PRO A 283 0.14 17.19 5.92
C PRO A 283 0.85 17.53 7.23
N ILE A 284 1.93 16.80 7.54
CA ILE A 284 2.76 17.07 8.71
C ILE A 284 3.96 17.94 8.28
N PRO A 285 4.11 19.18 8.80
CA PRO A 285 5.21 20.07 8.42
C PRO A 285 6.54 19.70 9.10
N TRP A 286 6.50 18.85 10.11
CA TRP A 286 7.64 18.30 10.87
C TRP A 286 7.67 16.77 10.73
N ASN A 287 8.80 16.11 11.04
CA ASN A 287 8.92 14.64 11.04
C ASN A 287 8.58 13.90 9.74
N GLN A 288 8.68 14.53 8.56
CA GLN A 288 8.47 13.86 7.25
C GLN A 288 9.45 12.70 6.98
N ASN A 289 10.52 12.61 7.78
CA ASN A 289 11.53 11.54 7.75
C ASN A 289 11.16 10.34 8.66
N GLN A 290 10.02 10.36 9.36
CA GLN A 290 9.53 9.23 10.18
C GLN A 290 8.66 8.24 9.38
N ASN A 291 8.85 8.20 8.06
CA ASN A 291 8.30 7.13 7.25
C ASN A 291 9.01 5.82 7.62
N GLY A 292 8.23 4.78 7.84
CA GLY A 292 8.71 3.44 8.06
C GLY A 292 9.29 2.80 6.81
N ALA A 293 10.19 1.85 7.04
CA ALA A 293 10.77 1.01 6.00
C ALA A 293 10.89 -0.42 6.54
N SER A 294 10.58 -1.42 5.71
CA SER A 294 10.89 -2.82 6.00
C SER A 294 12.18 -3.19 5.28
N HIS A 295 13.29 -3.32 6.00
CA HIS A 295 14.57 -3.72 5.43
C HIS A 295 14.71 -5.25 5.48
N VAL A 296 14.52 -5.90 4.31
CA VAL A 296 14.92 -7.30 4.11
C VAL A 296 16.28 -7.31 3.42
N VAL A 297 17.36 -7.45 4.19
CA VAL A 297 18.68 -7.69 3.61
C VAL A 297 18.76 -9.16 3.21
N ASN A 298 18.66 -9.46 1.92
CA ASN A 298 19.02 -10.77 1.37
C ASN A 298 20.55 -10.85 1.29
N GLY A 299 21.18 -11.22 2.41
CA GLY A 299 22.63 -11.41 2.47
C GLY A 299 23.01 -12.85 2.15
N GLN A 300 23.68 -13.08 1.02
CA GLN A 300 24.53 -14.26 0.82
C GLN A 300 25.73 -14.33 1.81
N VAL A 301 25.70 -13.59 2.93
CA VAL A 301 26.69 -13.57 3.99
C VAL A 301 25.94 -13.52 5.33
N LYS A 302 26.00 -14.65 6.05
CA LYS A 302 25.56 -14.92 7.44
C LYS A 302 24.93 -13.74 8.23
N GLY A 303 23.59 -13.73 8.29
CA GLY A 303 22.81 -13.01 9.32
C GLY A 303 21.57 -12.29 8.77
N THR A 304 20.41 -12.93 8.81
CA THR A 304 19.10 -12.31 8.49
C THR A 304 18.57 -11.54 9.71
N SER A 305 18.78 -10.23 9.77
CA SER A 305 17.97 -9.37 10.65
C SER A 305 16.99 -8.58 9.77
N LYS A 306 15.70 -8.87 9.88
CA LYS A 306 14.63 -8.13 9.22
C LYS A 306 14.10 -7.11 10.21
N ARG A 307 14.35 -5.83 9.97
CA ARG A 307 13.84 -4.72 10.80
C ARG A 307 12.77 -3.97 10.04
N ALA A 308 11.74 -3.52 10.76
CA ALA A 308 10.71 -2.66 10.19
C ALA A 308 10.34 -1.53 11.16
N PHE A 309 9.79 -0.46 10.61
CA PHE A 309 9.12 0.58 11.39
C PHE A 309 7.72 0.79 10.83
N LEU A 310 6.70 0.86 11.69
CA LEU A 310 5.31 1.13 11.31
C LEU A 310 4.74 2.26 12.16
N GLN A 311 3.88 3.06 11.54
CA GLN A 311 2.99 3.99 12.20
C GLN A 311 1.64 3.31 12.44
N VAL A 312 0.93 3.74 13.47
CA VAL A 312 -0.36 3.20 13.91
C VAL A 312 -1.29 4.35 14.26
N ASN A 313 -2.53 4.29 13.79
CA ASN A 313 -3.57 5.22 14.21
C ASN A 313 -4.71 4.43 14.87
N GLU A 314 -5.19 4.91 16.02
CA GLU A 314 -6.35 4.39 16.73
C GLU A 314 -7.53 5.34 16.50
N TYR A 315 -8.70 4.76 16.22
CA TYR A 315 -9.97 5.44 16.04
C TYR A 315 -10.99 4.85 17.00
N LEU A 316 -11.85 5.68 17.58
CA LEU A 316 -13.05 5.21 18.27
C LEU A 316 -14.01 4.63 17.23
N SER A 317 -14.61 3.50 17.57
CA SER A 317 -15.61 2.90 16.72
C SER A 317 -16.84 3.79 16.54
N PRO A 318 -17.35 3.95 15.30
CA PRO A 318 -18.67 4.54 15.07
C PRO A 318 -19.82 3.52 15.21
N VAL A 319 -19.55 2.21 15.33
CA VAL A 319 -20.55 1.14 15.20
C VAL A 319 -21.60 1.20 16.30
N MET A 320 -21.19 1.43 17.56
CA MET A 320 -22.13 1.48 18.68
C MET A 320 -23.10 2.66 18.53
N THR A 321 -22.58 3.82 18.15
CA THR A 321 -23.37 5.03 17.86
C THR A 321 -24.29 4.84 16.64
N LEU A 322 -23.78 4.24 15.56
CA LEU A 322 -24.54 4.01 14.32
C LEU A 322 -25.67 2.99 14.47
N LEU A 323 -25.50 1.97 15.33
CA LEU A 323 -26.53 0.96 15.57
C LEU A 323 -27.73 1.50 16.37
N GLY A 324 -27.69 2.77 16.81
CA GLY A 324 -28.77 3.36 17.60
C GLY A 324 -28.97 2.65 18.94
N LEU A 325 -27.98 1.87 19.40
CA LEU A 325 -27.97 1.22 20.72
C LEU A 325 -27.70 2.23 21.85
N VAL A 326 -27.91 3.53 21.58
CA VAL A 326 -27.85 4.66 22.51
C VAL A 326 -29.04 4.60 23.46
N VAL A 327 -29.19 3.48 24.15
CA VAL A 327 -29.82 3.44 25.47
C VAL A 327 -28.78 4.01 26.42
N ASN A 328 -29.17 4.86 27.37
CA ASN A 328 -28.30 5.35 28.45
C ASN A 328 -27.90 4.17 29.35
N SER A 329 -27.06 3.29 28.82
CA SER A 329 -26.50 2.14 29.49
C SER A 329 -25.11 2.53 29.98
N PRO A 330 -24.81 2.36 31.28
CA PRO A 330 -23.45 2.54 31.76
C PRO A 330 -22.49 1.50 31.15
N CYS A 331 -23.01 0.46 30.49
CA CYS A 331 -22.24 -0.62 29.90
C CYS A 331 -21.88 -0.44 28.43
N LEU A 332 -22.41 0.57 27.74
CA LEU A 332 -22.11 0.82 26.33
C LEU A 332 -21.24 2.06 26.20
N ASP A 333 -20.23 2.01 25.32
CA ASP A 333 -19.48 3.20 24.95
C ASP A 333 -20.32 4.07 24.00
N ASN A 334 -20.68 5.28 24.47
CA ASN A 334 -21.48 6.25 23.74
C ASN A 334 -20.64 7.41 23.16
N ARG A 335 -19.31 7.25 23.09
CA ARG A 335 -18.44 8.26 22.49
C ARG A 335 -18.63 8.31 20.96
N ASP A 336 -18.58 9.52 20.42
CA ASP A 336 -18.59 9.72 18.97
C ASP A 336 -17.27 9.25 18.33
N PHE A 337 -17.31 9.05 17.01
CA PHE A 337 -16.12 8.75 16.23
C PHE A 337 -15.06 9.84 16.43
N ASP A 338 -13.87 9.44 16.88
CA ASP A 338 -12.73 10.32 17.14
C ASP A 338 -11.40 9.57 16.92
N ILE A 339 -10.29 10.30 16.84
CA ILE A 339 -8.93 9.77 16.71
C ILE A 339 -8.20 9.96 18.04
N PRO A 340 -8.33 9.04 19.00
CA PRO A 340 -7.73 9.19 20.33
C PRO A 340 -6.21 9.10 20.33
N TYR A 341 -5.61 8.42 19.33
CA TYR A 341 -4.16 8.25 19.27
C TYR A 341 -3.65 8.14 17.84
N ALA A 342 -2.58 8.87 17.55
CA ALA A 342 -1.87 8.81 16.28
C ALA A 342 -0.36 8.76 16.55
N SER A 343 0.30 7.69 16.10
CA SER A 343 1.68 7.42 16.50
C SER A 343 2.70 8.42 15.94
N TRP A 344 2.39 9.05 14.81
CA TRP A 344 3.23 10.10 14.23
C TRP A 344 3.23 11.40 15.06
N ALA A 345 2.25 11.56 15.96
CA ALA A 345 2.18 12.68 16.90
C ALA A 345 2.88 12.39 18.24
N ASP A 346 3.24 11.13 18.49
CA ASP A 346 3.83 10.70 19.76
C ASP A 346 5.36 10.60 19.66
N PRO A 347 6.11 11.45 20.39
CA PRO A 347 7.57 11.47 20.31
C PRO A 347 8.22 10.18 20.82
N SER A 348 7.55 9.45 21.72
CA SER A 348 8.04 8.19 22.28
C SER A 348 7.77 6.99 21.38
N TRP A 349 7.07 7.16 20.25
CA TRP A 349 6.80 6.06 19.32
C TRP A 349 8.01 5.70 18.45
N SER A 350 8.83 6.68 18.09
CA SER A 350 10.03 6.48 17.27
C SER A 350 11.31 6.24 18.08
N ASP A 351 11.28 6.44 19.40
CA ASP A 351 12.45 6.38 20.27
C ASP A 351 12.24 5.35 21.40
N ASP A 352 12.96 4.23 21.31
CA ASP A 352 12.90 3.12 22.28
C ASP A 352 13.32 3.56 23.68
N THR A 353 14.28 4.49 23.79
CA THR A 353 14.77 5.00 25.07
C THR A 353 13.72 5.88 25.74
N LEU A 354 13.03 6.72 24.96
CA LEU A 354 11.95 7.54 25.49
C LEU A 354 10.73 6.68 25.85
N ALA A 355 10.42 5.64 25.07
CA ALA A 355 9.36 4.68 25.41
C ALA A 355 9.62 3.94 26.73
N MET A 356 10.88 3.67 27.09
CA MET A 356 11.23 3.04 28.37
C MET A 356 10.84 3.87 29.60
N VAL A 357 10.65 5.19 29.45
CA VAL A 357 10.13 6.05 30.53
C VAL A 357 8.71 5.63 30.92
N LEU A 358 7.89 5.20 29.96
CA LEU A 358 6.52 4.74 30.20
C LEU A 358 6.48 3.31 30.75
N THR A 359 7.46 2.47 30.41
CA THR A 359 7.48 1.05 30.77
C THR A 359 8.79 0.63 31.43
N PRO A 360 9.16 1.19 32.60
CA PRO A 360 10.40 0.81 33.27
C PRO A 360 10.42 -0.66 33.70
N TYR A 361 9.25 -1.22 34.00
CA TYR A 361 9.06 -2.63 34.36
C TYR A 361 9.34 -3.59 33.18
N ALA A 362 9.42 -3.10 31.94
CA ALA A 362 9.69 -3.91 30.77
C ALA A 362 11.18 -4.23 30.57
N TYR A 363 12.08 -3.53 31.26
CA TYR A 363 13.54 -3.69 31.13
C TYR A 363 14.03 -5.16 31.22
N PRO A 364 13.55 -6.01 32.15
CA PRO A 364 14.00 -7.40 32.26
C PRO A 364 13.63 -8.29 31.06
N PHE A 365 12.67 -7.85 30.23
CA PHE A 365 12.10 -8.65 29.15
C PHE A 365 12.67 -8.30 27.78
N VAL A 366 13.60 -7.34 27.71
CA VAL A 366 14.34 -6.98 26.50
C VAL A 366 15.44 -8.03 26.28
N GLY A 367 15.10 -9.19 25.68
CA GLY A 367 16.08 -10.27 25.43
C GLY A 367 15.49 -11.63 25.06
N SER A 368 16.33 -12.67 25.10
CA SER A 368 16.04 -14.05 24.65
C SER A 368 15.00 -14.81 25.48
N ALA A 369 14.72 -14.37 26.71
CA ALA A 369 13.67 -14.95 27.56
C ALA A 369 12.26 -14.83 26.93
N SER A 370 12.09 -13.92 25.97
CA SER A 370 10.85 -13.78 25.19
C SER A 370 10.53 -15.04 24.38
N ILE A 371 11.49 -15.60 23.64
CA ILE A 371 11.25 -16.62 22.60
C ILE A 371 10.49 -17.86 23.11
N ALA A 372 10.88 -18.39 24.27
CA ALA A 372 10.20 -19.56 24.86
C ALA A 372 8.78 -19.22 25.32
N ALA A 373 8.57 -18.02 25.86
CA ALA A 373 7.25 -17.53 26.23
C ALA A 373 6.37 -17.33 24.99
N GLU A 374 6.92 -16.87 23.86
CA GLU A 374 6.14 -16.64 22.63
C GLU A 374 5.54 -17.93 22.08
N ALA A 375 6.33 -19.01 22.07
CA ALA A 375 5.88 -20.32 21.61
C ALA A 375 4.76 -20.88 22.50
N ALA A 376 4.96 -20.87 23.82
CA ALA A 376 3.96 -21.33 24.78
C ALA A 376 2.67 -20.50 24.70
N ASP A 377 2.79 -19.18 24.55
CA ASP A 377 1.66 -18.27 24.43
C ASP A 377 0.84 -18.49 23.16
N SER A 378 1.53 -18.76 22.03
CA SER A 378 0.88 -19.09 20.76
C SER A 378 0.15 -20.43 20.78
N ILE A 379 0.73 -21.43 21.47
CA ILE A 379 0.06 -22.72 21.70
C ILE A 379 -1.20 -22.53 22.53
N ALA A 380 -1.14 -21.76 23.62
CA ALA A 380 -2.31 -21.44 24.44
C ALA A 380 -3.39 -20.71 23.63
N ALA A 381 -3.00 -19.71 22.83
CA ALA A 381 -3.90 -19.00 21.94
C ALA A 381 -4.49 -19.90 20.84
N THR A 382 -3.85 -21.02 20.49
CA THR A 382 -4.37 -21.97 19.49
C THR A 382 -5.62 -22.71 20.00
N ILE A 383 -5.62 -23.09 21.28
CA ILE A 383 -6.72 -23.83 21.93
C ILE A 383 -7.75 -22.91 22.59
N GLY A 384 -7.41 -21.64 22.83
CA GLY A 384 -8.31 -20.66 23.42
C GLY A 384 -7.75 -19.25 23.34
N PHE A 385 -7.18 -18.79 24.45
CA PHE A 385 -6.67 -17.44 24.65
C PHE A 385 -5.21 -17.46 25.13
N PRO A 386 -4.46 -16.36 24.93
CA PRO A 386 -3.08 -16.27 25.40
C PRO A 386 -2.96 -16.34 26.92
N ILE A 387 -1.74 -16.52 27.42
CA ILE A 387 -1.41 -16.62 28.85
C ILE A 387 -1.26 -15.19 29.41
N LYS A 388 -2.02 -14.84 30.46
CA LYS A 388 -2.03 -13.50 31.06
C LYS A 388 -0.64 -13.08 31.55
N GLU A 389 0.04 -14.01 32.21
CA GLU A 389 1.32 -13.79 32.87
C GLU A 389 2.41 -13.40 31.89
N PHE A 390 2.29 -13.79 30.61
CA PHE A 390 3.25 -13.47 29.55
C PHE A 390 2.95 -12.13 28.87
N PHE A 391 2.64 -11.10 29.65
CA PHE A 391 2.24 -9.77 29.16
C PHE A 391 3.31 -9.06 28.29
N TRP A 392 4.56 -9.52 28.34
CA TRP A 392 5.67 -8.96 27.54
C TRP A 392 5.77 -9.50 26.10
N THR A 393 4.98 -10.52 25.75
CA THR A 393 4.96 -11.11 24.40
C THR A 393 3.53 -11.28 23.88
N ALA A 394 3.37 -11.13 22.56
CA ALA A 394 2.15 -11.40 21.82
C ALA A 394 2.29 -12.70 20.99
N GLY A 395 2.89 -13.73 21.59
CA GLY A 395 3.06 -15.05 20.99
C GLY A 395 3.67 -14.99 19.59
N SER A 396 3.01 -15.61 18.60
CA SER A 396 3.50 -15.62 17.22
C SER A 396 3.57 -14.25 16.54
N TRP A 397 3.01 -13.20 17.13
CA TRP A 397 3.15 -11.84 16.58
C TRP A 397 4.50 -11.23 16.98
N GLY A 398 5.07 -11.63 18.11
CA GLY A 398 6.40 -11.23 18.58
C GLY A 398 6.38 -10.48 19.92
N PRO A 399 7.49 -9.84 20.30
CA PRO A 399 7.65 -9.21 21.61
C PRO A 399 6.91 -7.86 21.69
N ILE A 400 6.16 -7.62 22.76
CA ILE A 400 5.41 -6.36 22.97
C ILE A 400 6.37 -5.20 23.30
N TYR A 401 7.46 -5.47 24.02
CA TYR A 401 8.42 -4.41 24.39
C TYR A 401 9.65 -4.43 23.46
N PRO A 402 10.21 -3.26 23.10
CA PRO A 402 9.75 -1.91 23.44
C PRO A 402 8.42 -1.52 22.76
N ILE A 403 7.63 -0.66 23.42
CA ILE A 403 6.32 -0.16 22.93
C ILE A 403 6.48 0.97 21.90
N THR A 404 7.23 0.67 20.85
CA THR A 404 7.56 1.56 19.73
C THR A 404 7.19 0.92 18.40
N GLY A 405 7.24 1.73 17.35
CA GLY A 405 7.09 1.27 15.97
C GLY A 405 8.27 0.42 15.50
N ASN A 406 9.39 0.37 16.24
CA ASN A 406 10.60 -0.36 15.87
C ASN A 406 10.42 -1.87 16.07
N LEU A 407 10.35 -2.61 14.96
CA LEU A 407 10.21 -4.06 14.93
C LEU A 407 11.56 -4.70 14.63
N VAL A 408 12.02 -5.56 15.53
CA VAL A 408 13.26 -6.34 15.38
C VAL A 408 13.05 -7.68 14.66
N VAL A 409 11.78 -8.10 14.53
CA VAL A 409 11.36 -9.28 13.76
C VAL A 409 10.23 -8.87 12.81
N ALA A 410 10.56 -8.83 11.53
CA ALA A 410 9.64 -8.44 10.45
C ALA A 410 9.47 -9.58 9.44
N ASN A 411 8.52 -10.49 9.67
CA ASN A 411 8.29 -11.63 8.77
C ASN A 411 7.30 -11.30 7.64
N THR A 412 6.11 -10.83 8.01
CA THR A 412 5.01 -10.47 7.08
C THR A 412 4.37 -9.17 7.52
N PHE A 413 3.69 -8.48 6.60
CA PHE A 413 3.02 -7.23 6.93
C PHE A 413 1.85 -7.42 7.92
N GLU A 414 1.15 -8.55 7.86
CA GLU A 414 0.09 -8.92 8.83
C GLU A 414 0.66 -9.15 10.24
N GLN A 415 1.77 -9.88 10.37
CA GLN A 415 2.43 -10.07 11.66
C GLN A 415 2.87 -8.73 12.24
N MET A 416 3.58 -7.93 11.44
CA MET A 416 4.10 -6.63 11.87
C MET A 416 2.97 -5.70 12.29
N SER A 417 1.89 -5.65 11.51
CA SER A 417 0.76 -4.78 11.75
C SER A 417 0.01 -5.14 13.04
N ARG A 418 -0.30 -6.43 13.25
CA ARG A 418 -0.92 -6.89 14.50
C ARG A 418 -0.03 -6.66 15.73
N LEU A 419 1.28 -6.81 15.58
CA LEU A 419 2.23 -6.51 16.65
C LEU A 419 2.25 -5.01 16.97
N SER A 420 2.27 -4.15 15.95
CA SER A 420 2.28 -2.70 16.16
C SER A 420 0.99 -2.19 16.82
N THR A 421 -0.19 -2.72 16.45
CA THR A 421 -1.45 -2.34 17.11
C THR A 421 -1.49 -2.75 18.59
N ILE A 422 -1.07 -3.98 18.92
CA ILE A 422 -1.06 -4.44 20.32
C ILE A 422 -0.04 -3.67 21.17
N ARG A 423 1.07 -3.19 20.57
CA ARG A 423 2.03 -2.29 21.23
C ARG A 423 1.45 -0.93 21.55
N VAL A 424 0.62 -0.35 20.67
CA VAL A 424 -0.12 0.88 20.98
C VAL A 424 -1.08 0.66 22.14
N LEU A 425 -1.83 -0.45 22.16
CA LEU A 425 -2.70 -0.77 23.30
C LEU A 425 -1.90 -0.90 24.60
N ALA A 426 -0.78 -1.62 24.58
CA ALA A 426 0.11 -1.76 25.74
C ALA A 426 0.67 -0.41 26.21
N LYS A 427 0.99 0.49 25.28
CA LYS A 427 1.44 1.86 25.55
C LYS A 427 0.37 2.69 26.24
N LEU A 428 -0.86 2.67 25.73
CA LEU A 428 -1.98 3.41 26.29
C LEU A 428 -2.34 2.89 27.69
N HIS A 429 -2.22 1.58 27.91
CA HIS A 429 -2.29 0.98 29.26
C HIS A 429 -1.17 1.49 30.18
N ALA A 430 0.09 1.44 29.74
CA ALA A 430 1.23 1.92 30.52
C ALA A 430 1.16 3.43 30.85
N ALA A 431 0.57 4.23 29.96
CA ALA A 431 0.30 5.65 30.18
C ALA A 431 -0.91 5.92 31.11
N GLY A 432 -1.64 4.88 31.54
CA GLY A 432 -2.83 5.00 32.38
C GLY A 432 -4.08 5.50 31.65
N LEU A 433 -4.08 5.47 30.31
CA LEU A 433 -5.20 5.92 29.47
C LEU A 433 -6.25 4.81 29.22
N LYS A 434 -5.92 3.55 29.52
CA LYS A 434 -6.84 2.40 29.40
C LYS A 434 -7.06 1.76 30.78
N PHE A 435 -8.33 1.52 31.10
CA PHE A 435 -8.78 0.91 32.36
C PHE A 435 -9.16 -0.54 32.17
N SER A 436 -9.09 -1.38 33.20
CA SER A 436 -9.57 -2.76 33.09
C SER A 436 -11.08 -2.79 32.80
N THR A 437 -11.48 -3.55 31.77
CA THR A 437 -12.87 -3.67 31.32
C THR A 437 -13.45 -5.08 31.52
N ALA A 438 -12.63 -6.03 31.98
CA ALA A 438 -13.03 -7.41 32.23
C ALA A 438 -12.68 -7.85 33.66
N GLY A 439 -13.51 -8.72 34.23
CA GLY A 439 -13.35 -9.26 35.58
C GLY A 439 -14.22 -8.57 36.64
N ASP A 440 -14.06 -9.02 37.88
CA ASP A 440 -14.91 -8.61 39.01
C ASP A 440 -14.85 -7.12 39.34
N GLU A 441 -13.67 -6.49 39.18
CA GLU A 441 -13.49 -5.06 39.42
C GLU A 441 -14.17 -4.21 38.35
N ALA A 442 -14.10 -4.64 37.08
CA ALA A 442 -14.83 -4.01 35.99
C ALA A 442 -16.35 -4.12 36.20
N LEU A 443 -16.81 -5.31 36.63
CA LEU A 443 -18.23 -5.54 36.94
C LEU A 443 -18.73 -4.59 38.06
N LYS A 444 -17.97 -4.46 39.16
CA LYS A 444 -18.32 -3.58 40.30
C LYS A 444 -18.25 -2.09 39.96
N SER A 445 -17.53 -1.71 38.91
CA SER A 445 -17.36 -0.32 38.46
C SER A 445 -18.28 0.08 37.30
N CYS A 446 -19.30 -0.73 36.98
CA CYS A 446 -20.18 -0.51 35.83
C CYS A 446 -19.43 -0.47 34.49
N GLY A 447 -18.41 -1.29 34.31
CA GLY A 447 -17.87 -1.60 32.98
C GLY A 447 -16.84 -0.64 32.39
N ALA A 448 -16.61 0.57 32.93
CA ALA A 448 -15.57 1.46 32.37
C ALA A 448 -15.07 2.62 33.27
N LEU A 449 -15.23 2.55 34.59
CA LEU A 449 -14.67 3.55 35.52
C LEU A 449 -13.85 2.89 36.65
N GLY A 450 -13.11 1.84 36.29
CA GLY A 450 -12.30 1.05 37.21
C GLY A 450 -10.91 1.65 37.48
N VAL A 451 -10.02 0.82 38.02
CA VAL A 451 -8.61 1.14 38.29
C VAL A 451 -7.81 1.14 36.98
N PRO A 452 -6.90 2.10 36.73
CA PRO A 452 -6.00 2.05 35.58
C PRO A 452 -5.25 0.72 35.51
N GLU A 453 -5.27 0.09 34.34
CA GLU A 453 -4.57 -1.18 34.11
C GLU A 453 -3.21 -0.87 33.48
N PHE A 454 -2.18 -0.63 34.30
CA PHE A 454 -0.85 -0.26 33.80
C PHE A 454 -0.11 -1.37 33.06
N VAL A 455 -0.45 -2.63 33.35
CA VAL A 455 0.05 -3.82 32.65
C VAL A 455 -1.13 -4.49 31.95
N MET A 456 -1.12 -4.44 30.63
CA MET A 456 -2.22 -4.91 29.79
C MET A 456 -2.45 -6.43 29.90
N ASP A 457 -3.67 -6.85 30.24
CA ASP A 457 -4.15 -8.21 29.99
C ASP A 457 -4.55 -8.36 28.51
N LYS A 458 -3.61 -8.86 27.70
CA LYS A 458 -3.81 -9.11 26.27
C LYS A 458 -5.00 -10.03 25.92
N ARG A 459 -5.51 -10.84 26.86
CA ARG A 459 -6.68 -11.69 26.63
C ARG A 459 -7.96 -10.87 26.45
N GLN A 460 -7.98 -9.61 26.93
CA GLN A 460 -9.10 -8.70 26.75
C GLN A 460 -9.31 -8.28 25.29
N TYR A 461 -8.39 -8.57 24.37
CA TYR A 461 -8.44 -8.09 22.99
C TYR A 461 -8.56 -9.23 21.98
N ARG A 462 -9.38 -8.99 20.95
CA ARG A 462 -9.41 -9.82 19.74
C ARG A 462 -9.60 -8.97 18.49
N TYR A 463 -9.11 -9.47 17.38
CA TYR A 463 -8.92 -8.73 16.14
C TYR A 463 -9.74 -9.33 15.02
N ASN A 464 -10.32 -8.45 14.21
CA ASN A 464 -10.94 -8.75 12.92
C ASN A 464 -10.29 -7.83 11.88
N ARG A 465 -9.79 -8.36 10.77
CA ARG A 465 -9.17 -7.53 9.74
C ARG A 465 -10.25 -6.87 8.90
N LEU A 466 -10.05 -5.59 8.58
CA LEU A 466 -10.93 -4.77 7.73
C LEU A 466 -10.28 -4.44 6.38
N TYR A 467 -8.98 -4.12 6.39
CA TYR A 467 -8.23 -3.67 5.23
C TYR A 467 -6.88 -4.41 5.16
N PRO A 468 -6.36 -4.76 3.96
CA PRO A 468 -6.89 -4.50 2.60
C PRO A 468 -8.02 -5.46 2.19
N PHE A 469 -8.07 -6.65 2.79
CA PHE A 469 -9.13 -7.62 2.59
C PHE A 469 -9.76 -7.95 3.94
N PRO A 470 -11.05 -7.63 4.15
CA PRO A 470 -11.71 -7.97 5.39
C PRO A 470 -11.76 -9.47 5.58
N ASP A 471 -11.53 -9.92 6.81
CA ASP A 471 -11.84 -11.28 7.22
C ASP A 471 -13.13 -11.30 8.04
N ASN A 472 -13.75 -12.46 8.21
CA ASN A 472 -14.87 -12.64 9.13
C ASN A 472 -14.43 -13.56 10.28
N ALA A 473 -13.33 -13.18 10.95
CA ALA A 473 -12.66 -14.00 11.95
C ALA A 473 -12.44 -13.24 13.25
N CYS A 474 -12.82 -13.84 14.39
CA CYS A 474 -12.47 -13.33 15.72
C CYS A 474 -11.12 -13.93 16.13
N THR A 475 -10.04 -13.16 15.98
CA THR A 475 -8.69 -13.64 16.24
C THR A 475 -8.19 -13.16 17.61
N PRO A 476 -8.07 -14.02 18.64
CA PRO A 476 -7.40 -13.67 19.87
C PRO A 476 -5.94 -13.23 19.63
N VAL A 477 -5.42 -12.38 20.52
CA VAL A 477 -3.99 -12.05 20.55
C VAL A 477 -3.15 -13.33 20.64
N SER A 478 -1.96 -13.30 20.04
CA SER A 478 -0.97 -14.40 20.03
C SER A 478 -1.29 -15.60 19.15
N ARG A 479 -2.41 -15.60 18.43
CA ARG A 479 -2.75 -16.67 17.47
C ARG A 479 -1.62 -16.91 16.45
N PRO A 480 -1.32 -18.18 16.10
CA PRO A 480 -0.31 -18.51 15.10
C PRO A 480 -0.52 -17.78 13.78
N LEU A 481 0.57 -17.31 13.18
CA LEU A 481 0.52 -16.59 11.90
C LEU A 481 -0.16 -17.41 10.80
N MET A 482 0.05 -18.72 10.73
CA MET A 482 -0.64 -19.58 9.76
C MET A 482 -2.17 -19.56 9.85
N ALA A 483 -2.73 -19.25 11.03
CA ALA A 483 -4.18 -19.15 11.23
C ALA A 483 -4.72 -17.76 10.83
N VAL A 484 -3.88 -16.73 10.85
CA VAL A 484 -4.28 -15.33 10.63
C VAL A 484 -3.85 -14.81 9.26
N GLU A 485 -2.86 -15.46 8.63
CA GLU A 485 -2.23 -15.09 7.36
C GLU A 485 -2.94 -15.64 6.10
N ARG A 486 -4.15 -16.17 6.24
CA ARG A 486 -4.94 -16.58 5.08
C ARG A 486 -5.58 -15.35 4.42
N MET A 487 -5.25 -15.10 3.15
CA MET A 487 -5.84 -14.03 2.30
C MET A 487 -5.72 -12.61 2.90
N THR A 488 -4.53 -12.24 3.40
CA THR A 488 -4.37 -11.03 4.22
C THR A 488 -3.98 -9.77 3.49
N GLY A 489 -3.24 -9.92 2.41
CA GLY A 489 -2.67 -8.80 1.70
C GLY A 489 -1.80 -9.29 0.54
N ARG A 490 -1.54 -8.36 -0.36
CA ARG A 490 -0.62 -8.51 -1.47
C ARG A 490 0.78 -8.10 -0.99
N PRO A 491 1.86 -8.63 -1.58
CA PRO A 491 3.24 -8.27 -1.19
C PRO A 491 3.55 -6.77 -1.19
N GLN A 492 2.80 -5.98 -1.97
CA GLN A 492 2.92 -4.53 -2.09
C GLN A 492 2.07 -3.72 -1.10
N ASP A 493 1.23 -4.37 -0.29
CA ASP A 493 0.39 -3.64 0.66
C ASP A 493 1.25 -3.03 1.77
N ALA A 494 1.09 -1.72 1.95
CA ALA A 494 1.89 -0.92 2.87
C ALA A 494 1.04 -0.32 4.02
N ALA A 495 -0.20 -0.80 4.14
CA ALA A 495 -1.12 -0.47 5.22
C ALA A 495 -2.09 -1.63 5.50
N MET A 496 -2.50 -1.80 6.77
CA MET A 496 -3.54 -2.73 7.20
C MET A 496 -4.51 -2.03 8.14
N GLY A 497 -5.73 -2.54 8.23
CA GLY A 497 -6.73 -2.02 9.15
C GLY A 497 -7.41 -3.16 9.88
N TYR A 498 -7.64 -2.98 11.17
CA TYR A 498 -8.29 -3.95 12.03
C TYR A 498 -9.39 -3.28 12.83
N TYR A 499 -10.41 -4.08 13.07
CA TYR A 499 -11.36 -3.87 14.13
C TYR A 499 -10.85 -4.59 15.39
N VAL A 500 -10.73 -3.87 16.50
CA VAL A 500 -10.31 -4.40 17.79
C VAL A 500 -11.51 -4.46 18.73
N PHE A 501 -11.86 -5.69 19.09
CA PHE A 501 -12.90 -5.97 20.06
C PHE A 501 -12.29 -6.10 21.44
N ARG A 502 -12.95 -5.51 22.44
CA ARG A 502 -12.55 -5.56 23.83
C ARG A 502 -13.56 -6.33 24.67
N ARG A 503 -13.07 -7.21 25.54
CA ARG A 503 -13.93 -7.95 26.47
C ARG A 503 -14.47 -7.01 27.54
N LYS A 504 -15.80 -6.94 27.68
CA LYS A 504 -16.47 -6.08 28.66
C LYS A 504 -17.30 -6.89 29.65
N ASP A 505 -17.05 -6.72 30.94
CA ASP A 505 -17.89 -7.20 32.04
C ASP A 505 -18.44 -5.99 32.78
N CYS A 506 -19.75 -5.76 32.70
CA CYS A 506 -20.39 -4.57 33.22
C CYS A 506 -21.65 -4.89 34.02
N CYS A 507 -21.91 -4.12 35.06
CA CYS A 507 -23.17 -4.17 35.78
C CYS A 507 -24.18 -3.20 35.17
N GLN A 508 -25.19 -3.72 34.47
CA GLN A 508 -26.29 -2.90 33.94
C GLN A 508 -27.28 -2.62 35.07
N THR A 509 -27.34 -1.37 35.53
CA THR A 509 -28.24 -0.94 36.60
C THR A 509 -29.69 -0.96 36.13
N PHE A 510 -30.62 -1.31 37.05
CA PHE A 510 -32.06 -1.29 36.78
C PHE A 510 -32.68 0.13 36.75
N SER A 511 -31.91 1.16 37.12
CA SER A 511 -32.38 2.55 37.18
C SER A 511 -32.13 3.24 35.84
N GLU A 512 -33.22 3.57 35.14
CA GLU A 512 -33.26 4.69 34.20
C GLU A 512 -33.29 5.99 35.01
N ASN A 513 -32.39 6.91 34.72
CA ASN A 513 -32.62 8.34 34.88
C ASN A 513 -31.97 9.05 33.70
#